data_AF-G8R5Z7-F1
#
_entry.id   AF-G8R5Z7-F1
#
_cell.length_a   1.000
_cell.length_b   1.000
_cell.length_c   1.000
_cell.angle_alpha   90.00
_cell.angle_beta   90.00
_cell.angle_gamma   90.00
#
_symmetry.space_group_name_H-M   'P 1'
#
loop_
_entity.id
_entity.type
_entity.pdbx_description
1 polymer ?
#
loop_
_entity_poly.entity_id
_entity_poly.type
_entity_poly.pdbx_seq_one_letter_code
_entity_poly.pdbx_strand_id
1 'polypeptide(L)' 'MQTQDTAVSKLFIGIDIHKKSWRINTATDLFKGKGFTMPLEPEGLKNYVQTHFNVRHGHSP' A
#
# COMPACT_ATOMS: atom_id res chain seq x y z
N MET A 1 -28.63 1.94 -2.62
CA MET A 1 -27.71 1.26 -1.68
C MET A 1 -26.48 2.13 -1.58
N GLN A 2 -26.23 2.73 -0.42
CA GLN A 2 -25.05 3.56 -0.18
C GLN A 2 -24.08 2.70 0.62
N THR A 3 -23.10 2.09 -0.04
CA THR A 3 -22.04 1.33 0.62
C THR A 3 -21.08 2.32 1.26
N GLN A 4 -21.37 2.70 2.50
CA GLN A 4 -20.38 3.35 3.37
C GLN A 4 -19.48 2.25 3.93
N ASP A 5 -18.45 1.88 3.17
CA ASP A 5 -17.33 1.11 3.72
C ASP A 5 -16.60 2.01 4.72
N THR A 6 -16.94 1.85 6.00
CA THR A 6 -16.46 2.69 7.12
C THR A 6 -15.21 2.09 7.79
N ALA A 7 -14.63 1.03 7.21
CA ALA A 7 -13.42 0.41 7.73
C ALA A 7 -12.20 1.10 7.14
N VAL A 8 -11.51 1.91 7.95
CA VAL A 8 -10.14 2.35 7.64
C VAL A 8 -9.26 1.11 7.67
N SER A 9 -8.99 0.56 6.49
CA SER A 9 -8.21 -0.67 6.37
C SER A 9 -6.76 -0.41 6.75
N LYS A 10 -6.19 -1.22 7.64
CA LYS A 10 -4.77 -1.12 8.02
C LYS A 10 -3.91 -1.73 6.93
N LEU A 11 -3.00 -0.94 6.36
CA LEU A 11 -2.03 -1.40 5.37
C LEU A 11 -0.80 -2.00 6.05
N PHE A 12 -0.47 -3.24 5.67
CA PHE A 12 0.75 -3.95 6.02
C PHE A 12 1.63 -4.07 4.76
N ILE A 13 2.92 -3.76 4.88
CA ILE A 13 3.89 -3.81 3.79
C ILE A 13 5.02 -4.74 4.20
N GLY A 14 5.14 -5.88 3.51
CA GLY A 14 6.30 -6.76 3.58
C GLY A 14 7.31 -6.36 2.52
N ILE A 15 8.57 -6.19 2.91
CA ILE A 15 9.68 -5.86 2.01
C ILE A 15 10.70 -6.98 2.13
N ASP A 16 10.94 -7.68 1.02
CA ASP A 16 12.03 -8.63 0.88
C ASP A 16 13.12 -8.01 0.01
N ILE A 17 14.32 -7.84 0.56
CA ILE A 17 15.44 -7.23 -0.14
C ILE A 17 16.35 -8.34 -0.65
N HIS A 18 16.40 -8.50 -1.98
CA HIS A 18 17.26 -9.48 -2.63
C HIS A 18 18.17 -8.79 -3.64
N LYS A 19 19.46 -8.66 -3.30
CA LYS A 19 20.48 -7.99 -4.12
C LYS A 19 20.08 -6.54 -4.45
N LYS A 20 19.93 -6.19 -5.74
CA LYS A 20 19.61 -4.84 -6.23
C LYS A 20 18.11 -4.61 -6.46
N SER A 21 17.27 -5.50 -5.96
CA SER A 21 15.81 -5.39 -6.10
C SER A 21 15.14 -5.74 -4.79
N TRP A 22 13.99 -5.14 -4.54
CA TRP A 22 13.10 -5.55 -3.46
C TRP A 22 11.80 -6.07 -4.02
N ARG A 23 11.29 -7.13 -3.40
CA ARG A 23 9.95 -7.63 -3.61
C ARG A 23 9.06 -7.05 -2.52
N ILE A 24 8.04 -6.33 -2.94
CA ILE A 24 7.07 -5.68 -2.09
C ILE A 24 5.82 -6.55 -2.07
N ASN A 25 5.31 -6.84 -0.89
CA ASN A 25 4.02 -7.48 -0.71
C ASN A 25 3.12 -6.56 0.12
N THR A 26 2.03 -6.09 -0.47
CA THR A 26 1.03 -5.27 0.23
C THR A 26 -0.12 -6.15 0.68
N ALA A 27 -0.60 -5.96 1.89
CA ALA A 27 -1.80 -6.61 2.40
C ALA A 27 -2.55 -5.63 3.29
N THR A 28 -3.86 -5.57 3.18
CA THR A 28 -4.71 -4.94 4.18
C THR A 28 -5.30 -5.99 5.11
N ASP A 29 -5.88 -5.55 6.21
CA ASP A 29 -6.69 -6.38 7.10
C ASP A 29 -7.92 -7.01 6.39
N LEU A 30 -8.36 -6.41 5.28
CA LEU A 30 -9.51 -6.89 4.50
C LEU A 30 -9.09 -7.75 3.28
N PHE A 31 -7.94 -7.47 2.66
CA PHE A 31 -7.52 -8.10 1.41
C PHE A 31 -6.01 -8.33 1.35
N LYS A 32 -5.57 -9.46 0.83
CA LYS A 32 -4.15 -9.66 0.47
C LYS A 32 -3.91 -9.06 -0.90
N GLY A 33 -3.02 -8.07 -0.98
CA GLY A 33 -2.56 -7.50 -2.24
C GLY A 33 -1.59 -8.44 -2.95
N LYS A 34 -1.38 -8.17 -4.24
CA LYS A 34 -0.44 -8.93 -5.07
C LYS A 34 0.96 -8.36 -4.88
N GLY A 35 1.91 -9.23 -4.53
CA GLY A 35 3.30 -8.84 -4.45
C GLY A 35 3.89 -8.51 -5.83
N PHE A 36 4.73 -7.48 -5.88
CA PHE A 36 5.44 -7.04 -7.08
C PHE A 36 6.90 -6.76 -6.75
N THR A 37 7.75 -6.77 -7.78
CA THR A 37 9.17 -6.44 -7.66
C THR A 37 9.40 -5.09 -8.29
N MET A 38 10.22 -4.25 -7.65
CA MET A 38 10.63 -2.97 -8.22
C MET A 38 12.11 -2.69 -7.94
N PRO A 39 12.73 -1.70 -8.61
CA PRO A 39 14.08 -1.24 -8.27
C PRO A 39 14.13 -0.69 -6.85
N LEU A 40 15.31 -0.71 -6.21
CA LEU A 40 15.55 -0.18 -4.86
C LEU A 40 15.47 1.36 -4.82
N GLU A 41 14.29 1.91 -5.12
CA GLU A 41 14.00 3.34 -5.14
C GLU A 41 12.92 3.66 -4.10
N PRO A 42 13.30 4.18 -2.92
CA PRO A 42 12.37 4.47 -1.82
C PRO A 42 11.23 5.40 -2.21
N GLU A 43 11.50 6.41 -3.04
CA GLU A 43 10.48 7.35 -3.51
C GLU A 43 9.44 6.67 -4.39
N GLY A 44 9.84 5.70 -5.21
CA GLY A 44 8.92 4.93 -6.03
C GLY A 44 7.93 4.13 -5.19
N LEU A 45 8.41 3.49 -4.12
CA LEU A 45 7.54 2.76 -3.19
C LEU A 45 6.59 3.69 -2.45
N LYS A 46 7.10 4.83 -1.96
CA LYS A 46 6.28 5.85 -1.29
C LYS A 46 5.17 6.35 -2.21
N ASN A 47 5.49 6.69 -3.46
CA ASN A 47 4.52 7.17 -4.44
C ASN A 47 3.48 6.09 -4.77
N TYR A 48 3.90 4.83 -4.93
CA TYR A 48 2.99 3.70 -5.11
C TYR A 48 2.01 3.57 -3.94
N VAL A 49 2.51 3.60 -2.71
CA VAL A 49 1.66 3.50 -1.51
C VAL A 49 0.68 4.68 -1.44
N GLN A 50 1.17 5.90 -1.69
CA GLN A 50 0.37 7.12 -1.70
C GLN A 50 -0.60 7.22 -2.87
N THR A 51 -0.43 6.48 -3.95
CA THR A 51 -1.36 6.50 -5.10
C THR A 51 -2.42 5.41 -4.94
N HIS A 52 -2.03 4.22 -4.49
CA HIS A 52 -2.91 3.05 -4.45
C HIS A 52 -3.66 2.88 -3.12
N PHE A 53 -3.11 3.38 -2.01
CA PHE A 53 -3.66 3.20 -0.67
C PHE A 53 -4.01 4.52 0.03
N ASN A 54 -4.14 5.62 -0.73
CA ASN A 54 -4.61 6.90 -0.20
C ASN A 54 -6.11 6.86 0.10
N VAL A 55 -6.47 6.08 1.11
CA VAL A 55 -7.79 6.15 1.71
C VAL A 55 -7.79 7.37 2.62
N ARG A 56 -8.07 8.52 1.99
CA ARG A 56 -8.71 9.71 2.55
C ARG A 56 -8.45 9.90 4.05
N HIS A 57 -7.27 10.41 4.40
CA HIS A 57 -7.16 11.16 5.66
C HIS A 57 -8.14 12.31 5.56
N GLY A 58 -9.16 12.33 6.40
CA GLY A 58 -10.16 13.39 6.46
C GLY A 58 -9.47 14.75 6.54
N HIS A 59 -9.41 15.45 5.40
CA HIS A 59 -9.13 16.87 5.36
C HIS A 59 -10.47 17.55 5.63
N SER A 60 -10.70 17.86 6.91
CA SER A 60 -11.74 18.79 7.32
C SER A 60 -11.05 20.13 7.63
N PRO A 61 -11.28 21.17 6.83
CA PRO A 61 -11.57 22.50 7.36
C PRO A 61 -13.05 22.62 7.72
#